data_AF-A0ABD3BF50-F1
#
_entry.id   AF-A0ABD3BF50-F1
#
_cell.length_a   1.000
_cell.length_b   1.000
_cell.length_c   1.000
_cell.angle_alpha   90.00
_cell.angle_beta   90.00
_cell.angle_gamma   90.00
#
_symmetry.space_group_name_H-M   'P 1'
#
loop_
_entity.id
_entity.type
_entity.pdbx_description
1 polymer ?
#
loop_
_entity_poly.entity_id
_entity_poly.type
_entity_poly.pdbx_seq_one_letter_code
_entity_poly.pdbx_strand_id
1 'polypeptide(L)'
;MIETAFEAYHVVKGLRSNTLSKPKWVYPKCCNDEVGDADCGLFVMRHMLEIIKLDICNSFEKVLSMEGPYSSEDIDDVRSRWAECFLEVI
;
A
#
# COMPACT_ATOMS: atom_id res chain seq x y z
N MET A 1 -2.03 20.46 -1.16
CA MET A 1 -1.18 19.88 -0.09
C MET A 1 -0.08 18.99 -0.66
N ILE A 2 -0.39 17.97 -1.46
CA ILE A 2 0.62 17.08 -2.07
C ILE A 2 1.35 17.71 -3.26
N GLU A 3 0.64 18.42 -4.14
CA GLU A 3 1.27 19.13 -5.26
C GLU A 3 2.30 20.15 -4.78
N THR A 4 1.95 20.95 -3.77
CA THR A 4 2.83 21.92 -3.12
C THR A 4 4.06 21.27 -2.49
N ALA A 5 3.92 20.08 -1.90
CA ALA A 5 5.03 19.34 -1.32
C ALA A 5 6.02 18.84 -2.40
N PHE A 6 5.49 18.35 -3.53
CA PHE A 6 6.31 17.95 -4.67
C PHE A 6 7.03 19.14 -5.31
N GLU A 7 6.35 20.28 -5.47
CA GLU A 7 6.96 21.51 -5.95
C GLU A 7 8.12 21.96 -5.04
N ALA A 8 7.92 21.96 -3.72
CA ALA A 8 8.96 22.29 -2.76
C ALA A 8 10.16 21.33 -2.85
N TYR A 9 9.91 20.01 -2.94
CA TYR A 9 10.97 19.01 -3.13
C TYR A 9 11.78 19.27 -4.40
N HIS A 10 11.12 19.59 -5.51
CA HIS A 10 11.78 19.88 -6.78
C HIS A 10 12.62 21.15 -6.73
N VAL A 11 12.13 22.21 -6.08
CA VAL A 11 12.88 23.44 -5.85
C VAL A 11 14.15 23.15 -5.04
N VAL A 12 14.05 22.38 -3.95
CA VAL A 12 15.21 21.99 -3.12
C VAL A 12 16.22 21.15 -3.91
N LYS A 13 15.76 20.33 -4.86
CA LYS A 13 16.63 19.53 -5.74
C LYS A 13 17.18 20.30 -6.96
N GLY A 14 16.84 21.58 -7.11
CA GLY A 14 17.28 22.40 -8.25
C GLY A 14 16.66 22.00 -9.58
N LEU A 15 15.55 21.25 -9.57
CA LEU A 15 14.87 20.77 -10.76
C LEU A 15 13.87 21.84 -11.24
N ARG A 16 13.90 22.19 -12.53
CA ARG A 16 13.00 23.19 -13.11
C ARG A 16 11.61 22.61 -13.37
N SER A 17 10.57 23.36 -13.00
CA SER A 17 9.17 22.95 -13.07
C SER A 17 8.71 22.48 -14.46
N ASN A 18 9.30 23.00 -15.54
CA ASN A 18 8.87 22.71 -16.91
C ASN A 18 9.35 21.34 -17.44
N THR A 19 10.20 20.63 -16.69
CA THR A 19 10.77 19.33 -17.06
C THR A 19 10.28 18.16 -16.21
N LEU A 20 9.42 18.41 -15.22
CA LEU A 20 9.03 17.42 -14.23
C LEU A 20 7.62 16.90 -14.51
N SER A 21 7.49 15.57 -14.56
CA SER A 21 6.19 14.92 -14.65
C SER A 21 5.39 15.21 -13.38
N LYS A 22 4.08 15.40 -13.55
CA LYS A 22 3.17 15.52 -12.41
C LYS A 22 3.16 14.19 -11.63
N PRO A 23 3.04 14.23 -10.29
CA PRO A 23 2.88 13.03 -9.50
C PRO A 23 1.65 12.26 -10.00
N LYS A 24 1.83 10.96 -10.21
CA LYS A 24 0.76 10.06 -10.64
C LYS A 24 0.26 9.28 -9.44
N TRP A 25 -1.03 9.40 -9.16
CA TRP A 25 -1.71 8.52 -8.23
C TRP A 25 -1.94 7.17 -8.89
N VAL A 26 -1.55 6.11 -8.18
CA VAL A 26 -1.80 4.74 -8.59
C VAL A 26 -2.55 4.06 -7.45
N TYR A 27 -3.74 3.57 -7.77
CA TYR A 27 -4.57 2.84 -6.82
C TYR A 27 -4.32 1.34 -7.02
N PRO A 28 -3.87 0.61 -5.98
CA PRO A 28 -3.74 -0.83 -6.06
C PRO A 28 -5.12 -1.48 -6.22
N LYS A 29 -5.18 -2.58 -6.97
CA LYS A 29 -6.42 -3.32 -7.25
C LYS A 29 -6.81 -4.30 -6.13
N CYS A 30 -6.11 -4.25 -5.00
CA CYS A 30 -6.16 -5.26 -3.95
C CYS A 30 -7.41 -5.20 -3.06
N CYS A 31 -8.15 -4.09 -3.07
CA CYS A 31 -9.39 -3.95 -2.30
C CYS A 31 -10.60 -4.11 -3.23
N ASN A 32 -11.59 -4.89 -2.79
CA ASN A 32 -12.93 -4.82 -3.37
C ASN A 32 -13.63 -3.56 -2.83
N ASP A 33 -14.32 -2.83 -3.70
CA ASP A 33 -15.13 -1.66 -3.31
C ASP A 33 -16.34 -2.05 -2.41
N GLU A 34 -16.62 -3.34 -2.28
CA GLU A 34 -17.73 -3.90 -1.49
C GLU A 34 -17.34 -4.34 -0.07
N VAL A 35 -16.08 -4.14 0.33
CA VAL A 35 -15.63 -4.50 1.68
C VAL A 35 -16.23 -3.52 2.68
N GLY A 36 -17.08 -4.02 3.59
CA GLY A 36 -17.65 -3.21 4.66
C GLY A 36 -16.56 -2.55 5.51
N ASP A 37 -16.88 -1.39 6.10
CA ASP A 37 -15.94 -0.54 6.85
C ASP A 37 -15.11 -1.28 7.93
N ALA A 38 -15.61 -2.41 8.43
CA ALA A 38 -15.00 -3.18 9.52
C ALA A 38 -13.69 -3.90 9.15
N ASP A 39 -13.47 -4.23 7.87
CA ASP A 39 -12.32 -5.07 7.48
C ASP A 39 -11.15 -4.25 6.89
N CYS A 40 -11.29 -2.93 6.73
CA CYS A 40 -10.26 -2.10 6.07
C CYS A 40 -8.86 -2.25 6.67
N GLY A 41 -8.76 -2.43 8.00
CA GLY A 41 -7.49 -2.69 8.67
C GLY A 41 -6.83 -4.01 8.24
N LEU A 42 -7.61 -5.06 7.96
CA LEU A 42 -7.10 -6.35 7.52
C LEU A 42 -6.54 -6.27 6.10
N PHE A 43 -7.17 -5.50 5.21
CA PHE A 43 -6.65 -5.24 3.86
C PHE A 43 -5.31 -4.51 3.89
N VAL A 44 -5.19 -3.49 4.75
CA VAL A 44 -3.92 -2.78 4.97
C VAL A 44 -2.83 -3.73 5.48
N MET A 45 -3.16 -4.56 6.48
CA MET A 45 -2.21 -5.53 7.04
C MET A 45 -1.79 -6.58 6.01
N ARG A 46 -2.73 -7.07 5.18
CA ARG A 46 -2.41 -7.99 4.08
C ARG A 46 -1.44 -7.36 3.10
N HIS A 47 -1.71 -6.13 2.69
CA HIS A 47 -0.88 -5.39 1.75
C HIS A 47 0.55 -5.16 2.28
N MET A 48 0.67 -4.78 3.56
CA MET A 48 1.98 -4.63 4.20
C MET A 48 2.76 -5.94 4.23
N LEU A 49 2.09 -7.05 4.54
CA LEU A 49 2.72 -8.37 4.56
C LEU A 49 3.27 -8.77 3.18
N GLU A 50 2.57 -8.44 2.10
CA GLU A 50 3.03 -8.71 0.73
C GLU A 50 4.26 -7.88 0.35
N ILE A 51 4.27 -6.59 0.72
CA ILE A 51 5.44 -5.72 0.53
C ILE A 51 6.67 -6.32 1.20
N ILE A 52 6.52 -6.80 2.45
CA ILE A 52 7.60 -7.42 3.22
C ILE A 52 8.02 -8.75 2.60
N LYS A 53 7.08 -9.63 2.25
CA LYS A 53 7.36 -10.95 1.66
C LYS A 53 8.10 -10.86 0.33
N LEU A 54 7.78 -9.85 -0.48
CA LEU A 54 8.39 -9.65 -1.80
C LEU A 54 9.72 -8.86 -1.72
N ASP A 55 10.17 -8.49 -0.52
CA ASP A 55 11.35 -7.65 -0.28
C ASP A 55 11.36 -6.38 -1.15
N ILE A 56 10.18 -5.78 -1.33
CA ILE A 56 10.03 -4.63 -2.21
C ILE A 56 10.40 -3.36 -1.44
N CYS A 57 11.69 -3.03 -1.46
CA CYS A 57 12.17 -1.73 -0.99
C CYS A 57 12.27 -0.69 -2.13
N ASN A 58 12.40 -1.15 -3.38
CA ASN A 58 12.89 -0.32 -4.48
C ASN A 58 11.92 -0.22 -5.68
N SER A 59 10.79 -0.94 -5.68
CA SER A 59 9.91 -1.05 -6.85
C SER A 59 8.44 -1.20 -6.45
N PHE A 60 7.85 -0.10 -5.97
CA PHE A 60 6.43 -0.04 -5.61
C PHE A 60 5.49 -0.40 -6.77
N GLU A 61 5.93 -0.24 -8.02
CA GLU A 61 5.15 -0.66 -9.20
C GLU A 61 4.77 -2.14 -9.15
N LYS A 62 5.65 -3.01 -8.64
CA LYS A 62 5.37 -4.45 -8.50
C LYS A 62 4.29 -4.74 -7.46
N VAL A 63 4.26 -3.96 -6.38
CA VAL A 63 3.21 -4.03 -5.33
C VAL A 63 1.87 -3.57 -5.92
N LEU A 64 1.89 -2.51 -6.71
CA LEU A 64 0.70 -1.90 -7.29
C LEU A 64 0.15 -2.71 -8.47
N SER A 65 0.98 -3.56 -9.10
CA SER A 65 0.58 -4.47 -10.16
C SER A 65 0.04 -5.82 -9.66
N MET A 66 -0.08 -6.03 -8.35
CA MET A 66 -0.63 -7.27 -7.81
C MET A 66 -2.07 -7.46 -8.30
N GLU A 67 -2.34 -8.66 -8.85
CA GLU A 67 -3.59 -8.94 -9.52
C GLU A 67 -4.72 -9.24 -8.53
N GLY A 68 -5.83 -8.54 -8.74
CA GLY A 68 -7.12 -8.87 -8.16
C GLY A 68 -7.30 -8.44 -6.70
N PRO A 69 -8.56 -8.42 -6.25
CA PRO A 69 -8.88 -8.17 -4.86
C PRO A 69 -8.45 -9.34 -3.98
N TYR A 70 -8.13 -9.07 -2.73
CA TYR A 70 -7.88 -10.13 -1.76
C TYR A 70 -9.12 -11.01 -1.57
N SER A 71 -8.89 -12.32 -1.56
CA SER A 71 -9.93 -13.29 -1.26
C SER A 71 -10.31 -13.22 0.23
N SER A 72 -11.47 -13.75 0.60
CA SER A 72 -11.82 -13.92 2.02
C SER A 72 -10.79 -14.79 2.75
N GLU A 73 -10.21 -15.78 2.07
CA GLU A 73 -9.17 -16.66 2.61
C GLU A 73 -7.88 -15.88 2.94
N ASP A 74 -7.49 -14.92 2.09
CA ASP A 74 -6.34 -14.04 2.37
C ASP A 74 -6.58 -13.19 3.62
N ILE A 75 -7.81 -12.71 3.80
CA ILE A 75 -8.20 -11.90 4.96
C ILE A 75 -8.27 -12.74 6.23
N ASP A 76 -8.79 -13.97 6.13
CA ASP A 76 -8.87 -14.92 7.24
C ASP A 76 -7.47 -15.39 7.70
N ASP A 77 -6.53 -15.62 6.78
CA ASP A 77 -5.13 -15.91 7.09
C ASP A 77 -4.49 -14.78 7.90
N VAL A 78 -4.64 -13.55 7.41
CA VAL A 78 -4.09 -12.37 8.09
C VAL A 78 -4.71 -12.19 9.46
N ARG A 79 -6.03 -12.35 9.59
CA ARG A 79 -6.72 -12.27 10.88
C ARG A 79 -6.18 -13.29 11.88
N SER A 80 -6.02 -14.55 11.45
CA SER A 80 -5.56 -15.64 12.30
C SER A 80 -4.13 -15.43 12.77
N ARG A 81 -3.22 -15.05 11.86
CA ARG A 81 -1.81 -14.80 12.18
C ARG A 81 -1.62 -13.64 13.15
N TRP A 82 -2.42 -12.58 13.02
CA TRP A 82 -2.38 -11.48 13.98
C TRP A 82 -2.95 -11.87 15.34
N ALA A 83 -4.04 -12.64 15.36
CA ALA A 83 -4.58 -13.17 16.61
C ALA A 83 -3.55 -14.04 17.35
N GLU A 84 -2.88 -14.94 16.65
CA GLU A 84 -1.77 -15.75 17.18
C GLU A 84 -0.65 -14.85 17.74
N CYS A 85 -0.17 -13.90 16.94
CA CYS A 85 0.87 -12.95 17.37
C CYS A 85 0.48 -12.19 18.64
N PHE A 86 -0.76 -11.71 18.76
CA PHE A 86 -1.21 -11.00 19.95
C PHE A 86 -1.35 -11.91 21.17
N LEU A 87 -1.73 -13.17 20.98
CA LEU A 87 -1.88 -14.13 22.06
C LEU A 87 -0.54 -14.71 22.54
N GLU A 88 0.46 -14.81 21.66
CA GLU A 88 1.83 -15.22 22.04
C GLU A 88 2.59 -14.13 22.81
N VAL A 89 2.15 -12.87 22.70
CA VAL A 89 2.78 -11.71 23.36
C VAL A 89 2.20 -11.46 24.77
N ILE A 90 1.16 -12.19 25.18
CA ILE A 90 0.57 -12.17 26.53
C ILE A 90 1.11 -13.34 27.36
#